data_AF-A0A1V5WB90-F1
#
_entry.id   AF-A0A1V5WB90-F1
#
_cell.length_a   1.000
_cell.length_b   1.000
_cell.length_c   1.000
_cell.angle_alpha   90.00
_cell.angle_beta   90.00
_cell.angle_gamma   90.00
#
_symmetry.space_group_name_H-M   'P 1'
#
loop_
_entity.id
_entity.type
_entity.pdbx_description
1 polymer ?
#
loop_
_entity_poly.entity_id
_entity_poly.type
_entity_poly.pdbx_seq_one_letter_code
_entity_poly.pdbx_strand_id
1 'polypeptide(L)'
;MWNDIRQYIVLILWGIGMWFWGRFWHQTGAIRFPMLVHYVNAPKWLIFLCGRPRPDGRLELAGIVFQIAMLLDLLLIPVFWVFSVPLRKRGFIFMAVFGMAIILAAIIRMIFRFSWKNMHD
;
A
#
# COMPACT_ATOMS: atom_id res chain seq x y z
N MET A 1 6.17 27.33 8.69
CA MET A 1 5.90 27.44 7.25
C MET A 1 6.95 26.74 6.38
N TRP A 2 8.21 27.17 6.35
CA TRP A 2 9.23 26.51 5.49
C TRP A 2 9.48 25.04 5.82
N ASN A 3 9.53 24.69 7.11
CA ASN A 3 9.65 23.29 7.56
C ASN A 3 8.41 22.45 7.22
N ASP A 4 7.22 23.06 7.18
CA ASP A 4 5.97 22.38 6.80
C ASP A 4 5.99 22.01 5.31
N ILE A 5 6.39 22.96 4.47
CA ILE A 5 6.52 22.77 3.02
C ILE A 5 7.53 21.66 2.73
N ARG A 6 8.70 21.69 3.37
CA ARG A 6 9.71 20.63 3.24
C ARG A 6 9.17 19.26 3.64
N GLN A 7 8.44 19.17 4.75
CA GLN A 7 7.85 17.90 5.19
C GLN A 7 6.85 17.38 4.15
N TYR A 8 5.96 18.22 3.62
CA TYR A 8 5.00 17.79 2.59
C TYR A 8 5.69 17.33 1.32
N ILE A 9 6.74 18.03 0.86
CA ILE A 9 7.53 17.60 -0.31
C ILE A 9 8.13 16.21 -0.07
N VAL A 10 8.75 15.99 1.09
CA VAL A 10 9.33 14.69 1.44
C VAL A 10 8.27 13.59 1.48
N LEU A 11 7.09 13.86 2.07
CA LEU A 11 6.00 12.90 2.12
C LEU A 11 5.43 12.58 0.73
N ILE A 12 5.31 13.57 -0.15
CA ILE A 12 4.87 13.38 -1.53
C ILE A 12 5.88 12.54 -2.31
N LEU A 13 7.17 12.89 -2.24
CA LEU A 13 8.22 12.15 -2.95
C LEU A 13 8.31 10.70 -2.44
N TRP A 14 8.22 10.50 -1.13
CA TRP A 14 8.17 9.18 -0.53
C TRP A 14 6.93 8.41 -1.00
N GLY A 15 5.74 9.03 -0.97
CA GLY A 15 4.49 8.44 -1.44
C GLY A 15 4.57 7.98 -2.90
N ILE A 16 5.13 8.82 -3.78
CA ILE A 16 5.37 8.48 -5.19
C ILE A 16 6.35 7.31 -5.31
N GLY A 17 7.48 7.35 -4.60
CA GLY A 17 8.47 6.28 -4.63
C GLY A 17 7.89 4.93 -4.19
N MET A 18 7.17 4.92 -3.07
CA MET A 18 6.51 3.73 -2.55
C MET A 18 5.33 3.26 -3.42
N TRP A 19 4.65 4.16 -4.12
CA TRP A 19 3.63 3.80 -5.10
C TRP A 19 4.22 2.99 -6.26
N PHE A 20 5.31 3.48 -6.86
CA PHE A 20 6.03 2.78 -7.91
C PHE A 20 6.63 1.47 -7.40
N TRP A 21 7.11 1.45 -6.15
CA TRP A 21 7.53 0.22 -5.50
C TRP A 21 6.39 -0.79 -5.44
N GLY A 22 5.18 -0.42 -4.99
CA GLY A 22 4.02 -1.31 -5.03
C GLY A 22 3.67 -1.80 -6.44
N ARG A 23 3.86 -0.96 -7.47
CA ARG A 23 3.64 -1.37 -8.88
C ARG A 23 4.65 -2.42 -9.33
N PHE A 24 5.90 -2.26 -8.92
CA PHE A 24 6.95 -3.22 -9.21
C PHE A 24 6.60 -4.61 -8.66
N TRP A 25 5.98 -4.68 -7.48
CA TRP A 25 5.55 -5.95 -6.87
C TRP A 25 4.50 -6.70 -7.69
N HIS A 26 3.65 -5.99 -8.45
CA HIS A 26 2.72 -6.63 -9.37
C HIS A 26 3.44 -7.29 -10.54
N GLN A 27 4.55 -6.71 -11.01
CA GLN A 27 5.26 -7.16 -12.20
C GLN A 27 6.33 -8.20 -11.91
N THR A 28 6.91 -8.18 -10.70
CA THR A 28 7.81 -9.25 -10.27
C THR A 28 7.05 -10.56 -10.16
N GLY A 29 7.42 -11.54 -11.00
CA GLY A 29 7.00 -12.92 -10.79
C GLY A 29 7.37 -13.36 -9.37
N ALA A 30 6.60 -14.28 -8.78
CA ALA A 30 6.97 -14.92 -7.52
C ALA A 30 8.19 -15.85 -7.77
N ILE A 31 9.37 -15.26 -7.96
CA ILE A 31 10.57 -15.97 -8.45
C ILE A 31 11.12 -16.95 -7.41
N ARG A 32 10.76 -16.82 -6.12
CA ARG A 32 11.31 -17.70 -5.06
C ARG A 32 10.31 -18.30 -4.06
N PHE A 33 9.14 -17.69 -3.81
CA PHE A 33 8.22 -18.20 -2.78
C PHE A 33 6.74 -17.98 -3.17
N PRO A 34 6.15 -18.85 -4.00
CA PRO A 34 4.75 -18.70 -4.44
C PRO A 34 3.74 -18.76 -3.28
N MET A 35 4.04 -19.51 -2.21
CA MET A 35 3.21 -19.53 -0.98
C MET A 35 3.18 -18.20 -0.22
N LEU A 36 4.13 -17.31 -0.51
CA LEU A 36 4.27 -16.02 0.15
C LEU A 36 3.59 -14.89 -0.63
N VAL A 37 3.06 -15.14 -1.83
CA VAL A 37 2.48 -14.09 -2.66
C VAL A 37 1.03 -14.42 -2.96
N HIS A 38 0.11 -13.52 -2.59
CA HIS A 38 -1.31 -13.70 -2.83
C HIS A 38 -1.77 -12.79 -3.96
N TYR A 39 -2.55 -13.36 -4.87
CA TYR A 39 -3.01 -12.68 -6.07
C TYR A 39 -4.52 -12.62 -6.12
N VAL A 40 -5.05 -11.44 -6.34
CA VAL A 40 -6.48 -11.17 -6.33
C VAL A 40 -6.92 -10.77 -7.74
N ASN A 41 -8.06 -11.28 -8.17
CA ASN A 41 -8.73 -10.79 -9.37
C ASN A 41 -9.16 -9.34 -9.12
N ALA A 42 -8.55 -8.41 -9.84
CA ALA A 42 -8.75 -6.99 -9.61
C ALA A 42 -9.85 -6.42 -10.52
N PRO A 43 -10.83 -5.68 -9.98
CA PRO A 43 -11.78 -4.94 -10.81
C PRO A 43 -11.08 -3.84 -11.60
N LYS A 44 -11.70 -3.38 -12.70
CA LYS A 44 -11.09 -2.41 -13.63
C LYS A 44 -10.63 -1.11 -12.95
N TRP A 45 -11.38 -0.63 -11.96
CA TRP A 45 -11.00 0.58 -11.21
C TRP A 45 -9.72 0.37 -10.38
N LEU A 46 -9.53 -0.82 -9.83
CA LEU A 46 -8.36 -1.15 -9.04
C LEU A 46 -7.14 -1.33 -9.95
N ILE A 47 -7.32 -1.87 -11.15
CA ILE A 47 -6.27 -1.90 -12.19
C ILE A 47 -5.87 -0.48 -12.62
N PHE A 48 -6.83 0.42 -12.77
CA PHE A 48 -6.52 1.81 -13.11
C PHE A 48 -5.66 2.48 -12.04
N LEU A 49 -6.01 2.27 -10.77
CA LEU A 49 -5.26 2.78 -9.63
C LEU A 49 -3.87 2.11 -9.54
N CYS A 50 -3.87 0.78 -9.45
CA CYS A 50 -2.69 0.00 -9.11
C CYS A 50 -1.75 -0.29 -10.28
N GLY A 51 -2.16 0.04 -11.49
CA GLY A 51 -1.39 -0.18 -12.71
C GLY A 51 -1.68 -1.53 -13.36
N ARG A 52 -0.88 -1.86 -14.38
CA ARG A 52 -1.15 -3.04 -15.21
C ARG A 52 -1.09 -4.33 -14.39
N PRO A 53 -2.12 -5.18 -14.46
CA PRO A 53 -2.08 -6.51 -13.88
C PRO A 53 -1.07 -7.36 -14.64
N ARG A 54 -0.77 -8.53 -14.08
CA ARG A 54 0.01 -9.54 -14.78
C ARG A 54 -0.75 -10.12 -15.97
N PRO A 55 -0.07 -10.94 -16.80
CA PRO A 55 -0.71 -11.63 -17.93
C PRO A 55 -1.92 -12.48 -17.52
N ASP A 56 -1.99 -12.92 -16.26
CA ASP A 56 -3.11 -13.66 -15.66
C ASP A 56 -4.29 -12.77 -15.24
N GLY A 57 -4.19 -11.44 -15.43
CA GLY A 57 -5.22 -10.47 -15.05
C GLY A 57 -5.30 -10.17 -13.55
N ARG A 58 -4.36 -10.69 -12.75
CA ARG A 58 -4.37 -10.54 -11.28
C ARG A 58 -3.39 -9.48 -10.79
N LEU A 59 -3.72 -8.89 -9.64
CA LEU A 59 -2.84 -7.98 -8.90
C LEU A 59 -2.35 -8.66 -7.63
N GLU A 60 -1.14 -8.29 -7.23
CA GLU A 60 -0.52 -8.76 -5.99
C GLU A 60 -1.08 -7.99 -4.79
N LEU A 61 -1.56 -8.72 -3.77
CA LEU A 61 -2.28 -8.14 -2.65
C LEU A 61 -1.43 -7.14 -1.85
N ALA A 62 -0.17 -7.45 -1.55
CA ALA A 62 0.69 -6.54 -0.79
C ALA A 62 0.89 -5.21 -1.56
N GLY A 63 1.15 -5.27 -2.86
CA GLY A 63 1.26 -4.11 -3.73
C GLY A 63 -0.02 -3.25 -3.74
N ILE A 64 -1.19 -3.89 -3.75
CA ILE A 64 -2.49 -3.19 -3.65
C ILE A 64 -2.57 -2.45 -2.31
N VAL A 65 -2.30 -3.15 -1.21
CA VAL A 65 -2.37 -2.56 0.14
C VAL A 65 -1.37 -1.42 0.31
N PHE A 66 -0.14 -1.58 -0.18
CA PHE A 66 0.89 -0.53 -0.16
C PHE A 66 0.45 0.71 -0.94
N GLN A 67 -0.11 0.56 -2.13
CA GLN A 67 -0.55 1.70 -2.93
C GLN A 67 -1.77 2.38 -2.31
N ILE A 68 -2.74 1.63 -1.80
CA ILE A 68 -3.89 2.22 -1.09
C ILE A 68 -3.40 3.01 0.13
N ALA A 69 -2.42 2.49 0.89
CA ALA A 69 -1.82 3.21 2.01
C ALA A 69 -1.18 4.53 1.56
N MET A 70 -0.41 4.51 0.47
CA MET A 70 0.19 5.73 -0.08
C MET A 70 -0.86 6.71 -0.59
N LEU A 71 -1.99 6.24 -1.14
CA LEU A 71 -3.11 7.11 -1.51
C LEU A 71 -3.67 7.81 -0.27
N LEU A 72 -3.95 7.05 0.78
CA LEU A 72 -4.47 7.57 2.04
C LEU A 72 -3.51 8.59 2.67
N ASP A 73 -2.22 8.29 2.65
CA ASP A 73 -1.17 9.18 3.15
C ASP A 73 -1.11 10.51 2.38
N LEU A 74 -1.27 10.47 1.05
CA LEU A 74 -1.36 11.70 0.24
C LEU A 74 -2.65 12.48 0.54
N LEU A 75 -3.77 11.79 0.76
CA LEU A 75 -5.04 12.40 1.15
C LEU A 75 -5.00 13.01 2.57
N LEU A 76 -4.07 12.62 3.43
CA LEU A 76 -3.88 13.25 4.74
C LEU A 76 -3.21 14.62 4.66
N ILE A 77 -2.48 14.93 3.58
CA ILE A 77 -1.82 16.24 3.40
C ILE A 77 -2.83 17.40 3.46
N PRO A 78 -3.95 17.40 2.69
CA PRO A 78 -4.94 18.47 2.80
C PRO A 78 -5.61 18.50 4.19
N VAL A 79 -5.80 17.35 4.85
CA VAL A 79 -6.32 17.30 6.22
C VAL A 79 -5.37 17.99 7.19
N PHE A 80 -4.07 17.70 7.10
CA PHE A 80 -3.06 18.35 7.94
C PHE A 80 -2.97 19.86 7.70
N TRP A 81 -3.21 20.30 6.46
CA TRP A 81 -3.30 21.71 6.11
C TRP A 81 -4.52 22.35 6.76
N VAL A 82 -5.73 21.81 6.52
CA VAL A 82 -7.00 22.38 7.00
C VAL A 82 -7.02 22.48 8.52
N PHE A 83 -6.58 21.44 9.22
CA PHE A 83 -6.58 21.38 10.68
C PHE A 83 -5.28 21.92 11.31
N SER A 84 -4.35 22.44 10.52
CA SER A 84 -3.07 22.98 11.00
C SER A 84 -2.33 22.05 11.98
N VAL A 85 -2.31 20.75 11.65
CA VAL A 85 -1.79 19.71 12.55
C VAL A 85 -0.30 19.96 12.84
N PRO A 86 0.19 19.85 14.09
CA PRO A 86 1.59 20.05 14.40
C PRO A 86 2.52 19.07 13.67
N LEU A 87 3.68 19.58 13.21
CA LEU A 87 4.71 18.88 12.45
C LEU A 87 5.10 17.49 13.04
N ARG A 88 5.27 17.42 14.36
CA ARG A 88 5.58 16.17 15.08
C ARG A 88 4.45 15.15 14.96
N LYS A 89 3.19 15.57 15.08
CA LYS A 89 2.02 14.68 15.02
C LYS A 89 1.80 14.12 13.61
N ARG A 90 2.09 14.90 12.57
CA ARG A 90 1.97 14.45 11.16
C ARG A 90 2.82 13.20 10.89
N GLY A 91 4.07 13.18 11.36
CA GLY A 91 4.96 12.03 11.19
C GLY A 91 4.45 10.77 11.89
N PHE A 92 3.90 10.91 13.10
CA PHE A 92 3.28 9.79 13.81
C PHE A 92 2.05 9.24 13.08
N ILE A 93 1.18 10.12 12.58
CA ILE A 93 -0.03 9.71 11.85
C ILE A 93 0.36 8.98 10.56
N PHE A 94 1.34 9.50 9.82
CA PHE A 94 1.85 8.87 8.61
C PHE A 94 2.41 7.45 8.90
N MET A 95 3.27 7.32 9.91
CA MET A 95 3.80 6.02 10.31
C MET A 95 2.72 5.06 10.81
N ALA A 96 1.67 5.56 11.45
CA ALA A 96 0.55 4.75 11.90
C ALA A 96 -0.28 4.22 10.72
N VAL A 97 -0.59 5.05 9.71
CA VAL A 97 -1.29 4.61 8.49
C VAL A 97 -0.47 3.56 7.76
N PHE A 98 0.81 3.82 7.56
CA PHE A 98 1.72 2.88 6.92
C PHE A 98 1.83 1.54 7.69
N GLY A 99 1.99 1.62 9.01
CA GLY A 99 2.04 0.44 9.89
C GLY A 99 0.75 -0.37 9.86
N MET A 100 -0.42 0.29 9.91
CA MET A 100 -1.72 -0.36 9.79
C MET A 100 -1.87 -1.08 8.46
N ALA A 101 -1.40 -0.49 7.36
CA ALA A 101 -1.43 -1.12 6.05
C ALA A 101 -0.59 -2.40 6.01
N ILE A 102 0.63 -2.37 6.58
CA ILE A 102 1.49 -3.57 6.66
C ILE A 102 0.82 -4.67 7.49
N ILE A 103 0.25 -4.32 8.65
CA ILE A 103 -0.44 -5.26 9.52
C ILE A 103 -1.66 -5.85 8.79
N LEU A 104 -2.44 -5.01 8.10
CA LEU A 104 -3.60 -5.46 7.34
C LEU A 104 -3.20 -6.44 6.23
N ALA A 105 -2.15 -6.12 5.46
CA ALA A 105 -1.61 -7.04 4.45
C ALA A 105 -1.18 -8.38 5.08
N ALA A 106 -0.54 -8.35 6.25
CA ALA A 106 -0.13 -9.55 6.97
C ALA A 106 -1.32 -10.38 7.46
N ILE A 107 -2.36 -9.73 8.02
CA ILE A 107 -3.58 -10.39 8.51
C ILE A 107 -4.33 -11.05 7.34
N ILE A 108 -4.60 -10.31 6.26
CA ILE A 108 -5.32 -10.84 5.11
C ILE A 108 -4.60 -12.07 4.57
N ARG A 109 -3.27 -12.00 4.46
CA ARG A 109 -2.44 -13.11 4.04
C ARG A 109 -2.50 -14.31 5.00
N MET A 110 -2.51 -14.07 6.31
CA MET A 110 -2.63 -15.12 7.32
C MET A 110 -3.99 -15.83 7.24
N ILE A 111 -5.08 -15.07 7.09
CA ILE A 111 -6.45 -15.60 6.93
C ILE A 111 -6.52 -16.50 5.70
N PHE A 112 -6.04 -16.03 4.54
CA PHE A 112 -6.04 -16.84 3.33
C PHE A 112 -5.21 -18.12 3.46
N ARG A 113 -4.06 -18.05 4.14
CA ARG A 113 -3.23 -19.25 4.40
C ARG A 113 -3.96 -20.25 5.29
N PHE A 114 -4.64 -19.78 6.33
CA PHE A 114 -5.39 -20.64 7.24
C PHE A 114 -6.59 -21.30 6.53
N SER A 115 -7.35 -20.52 5.77
CA SER A 115 -8.45 -21.04 4.95
C SER A 115 -7.98 -22.07 3.92
N TRP A 116 -6.84 -21.84 3.26
CA TRP A 116 -6.25 -22.80 2.33
C TRP A 116 -5.88 -24.13 3.00
N LYS A 117 -5.24 -24.06 4.17
CA LYS A 117 -4.84 -25.27 4.92
C LYS A 117 -6.06 -26.12 5.28
N ASN A 118 -7.13 -25.50 5.79
CA ASN A 118 -8.33 -26.21 6.20
C ASN A 118 -9.17 -26.80 5.05
N MET A 119 -8.92 -26.42 3.79
CA MET A 119 -9.61 -26.99 2.62
C MET A 119 -8.88 -28.21 2.03
N HIS A 120 -7.64 -28.47 2.47
CA HIS A 120 -6.78 -29.53 1.94
C HIS A 120 -6.34 -30.56 3.00
N ASP A 121 -6.80 -30.41 4.24
CA ASP A 121 -6.75 -31.40 5.32
C ASP A 121 -8.15 -32.05 5.48
#